data_AF-A0AA51RQU9-F1
#
_entry.id   AF-A0AA51RQU9-F1
#
_cell.length_a   1.000
_cell.length_b   1.000
_cell.length_c   1.000
_cell.angle_alpha   90.00
_cell.angle_beta   90.00
_cell.angle_gamma   90.00
#
_symmetry.space_group_name_H-M   'P 1'
#
loop_
_entity.id
_entity.type
_entity.pdbx_description
1 polymer ?
#
loop_
_entity_poly.entity_id
_entity_poly.type
_entity_poly.pdbx_seq_one_letter_code
_entity_poly.pdbx_strand_id
1 'polypeptide(L)' 'MEIWKELLGTWVGQLSLGVIIFTIIMMAYFARMFIKKTLEAEKEQKKHNKTEHQGHA' A
#
# COMPACT_ATOMS: atom_id res chain seq x y z
N MET A 1 -14.48 -21.33 19.77
CA MET A 1 -14.69 -20.23 20.73
C MET A 1 -13.46 -20.01 21.62
N GLU A 2 -12.67 -21.04 21.93
CA GLU A 2 -11.48 -20.90 22.79
C GLU A 2 -10.33 -20.13 22.12
N ILE A 3 -10.05 -20.35 20.83
CA ILE A 3 -9.01 -19.60 20.08
C ILE A 3 -9.24 -18.08 20.16
N TRP A 4 -10.49 -17.63 19.97
CA TRP A 4 -10.84 -16.22 20.05
C TRP A 4 -10.70 -15.67 21.47
N LYS A 5 -10.87 -16.54 22.47
CA LYS A 5 -10.76 -16.21 23.89
C LYS A 5 -9.29 -16.15 24.35
N GLU A 6 -8.44 -17.01 23.82
CA GLU A 6 -6.99 -16.92 23.99
C GLU A 6 -6.42 -15.68 23.29
N LEU A 7 -6.90 -15.38 22.08
CA LEU A 7 -6.42 -14.25 21.29
C LEU A 7 -6.84 -12.89 21.86
N LEU A 8 -8.07 -12.77 22.40
CA LEU A 8 -8.57 -11.51 22.97
C LEU A 8 -8.38 -11.41 24.50
N GLY A 9 -8.22 -12.54 25.19
CA GLY A 9 -8.16 -12.60 26.65
C GLY A 9 -6.77 -12.71 27.24
N THR A 10 -5.73 -13.01 26.45
CA THR A 10 -4.34 -13.07 26.92
C THR A 10 -3.50 -11.91 26.38
N TRP A 11 -2.53 -11.47 27.17
CA TRP A 11 -1.58 -10.40 26.79
C TRP A 11 -0.83 -10.73 25.50
N VAL A 12 -0.45 -12.01 25.32
CA VAL A 12 0.22 -12.51 24.12
C VAL A 12 -0.71 -12.48 22.91
N GLY A 13 -1.98 -12.87 23.08
CA GLY A 13 -2.99 -12.82 22.03
C GLY A 13 -3.24 -11.39 21.51
N GLN A 14 -3.33 -10.42 22.43
CA GLN A 14 -3.54 -9.01 22.09
C GLN A 14 -2.35 -8.41 21.33
N LEU A 15 -1.12 -8.72 21.76
CA LEU A 15 0.10 -8.33 21.03
C LEU A 15 0.12 -8.91 19.61
N SER A 16 -0.24 -10.18 19.47
CA SER A 16 -0.33 -10.86 18.17
C SER A 16 -1.37 -10.19 17.27
N LEU A 17 -2.53 -9.87 17.81
CA LEU A 17 -3.60 -9.16 17.09
C LEU A 17 -3.16 -7.76 16.63
N GLY A 18 -2.43 -7.03 17.48
CA GLY A 18 -1.86 -5.74 17.14
C GLY A 18 -0.89 -5.83 15.96
N VAL A 19 -0.02 -6.83 15.92
CA VAL A 19 0.92 -7.07 14.81
C VAL A 19 0.18 -7.41 13.52
N ILE A 20 -0.88 -8.23 13.59
CA ILE A 20 -1.70 -8.57 12.42
C ILE A 20 -2.32 -7.30 11.81
N ILE A 21 -2.97 -6.47 12.63
CA ILE A 21 -3.57 -5.21 12.19
C ILE A 21 -2.52 -4.27 11.60
N PHE A 22 -1.38 -4.13 12.27
CA PHE A 22 -0.26 -3.31 11.80
C PHE A 22 0.25 -3.78 10.43
N THR A 23 0.40 -5.09 10.24
CA THR A 23 0.87 -5.67 8.98
C THR A 23 -0.09 -5.39 7.83
N ILE A 24 -1.41 -5.50 8.08
CA ILE A 24 -2.45 -5.19 7.08
C ILE A 24 -2.40 -3.70 6.69
N ILE A 25 -2.27 -2.81 7.68
CA ILE A 25 -2.17 -1.36 7.44
C ILE A 25 -0.90 -1.04 6.63
N MET A 26 0.24 -1.62 7.01
CA MET A 26 1.50 -1.43 6.29
C MET A 26 1.42 -1.96 4.86
N MET A 27 0.83 -3.14 4.66
CA MET A 27 0.63 -3.70 3.32
C MET A 27 -0.21 -2.78 2.45
N ALA A 28 -1.32 -2.25 2.97
CA ALA A 28 -2.15 -1.29 2.25
C ALA A 28 -1.42 0.03 1.96
N TYR A 29 -0.62 0.52 2.94
CA TYR A 29 0.21 1.71 2.78
C TYR A 29 1.24 1.54 1.67
N PHE A 30 1.98 0.43 1.67
CA PHE A 30 2.97 0.11 0.65
C PHE A 30 2.31 -0.07 -0.72
N ALA A 31 1.20 -0.80 -0.82
CA ALA A 31 0.46 -0.95 -2.06
C ALA A 31 0.01 0.42 -2.62
N ARG A 32 -0.52 1.31 -1.77
CA ARG A 32 -0.90 2.67 -2.15
C ARG A 32 0.31 3.48 -2.63
N MET A 33 1.42 3.42 -1.91
CA MET A 33 2.66 4.12 -2.27
C MET A 33 3.20 3.64 -3.61
N PHE A 34 3.16 2.32 -3.84
CA PHE A 34 3.64 1.71 -5.07
C PHE A 34 2.80 2.14 -6.28
N ILE A 35 1.47 2.06 -6.16
CA ILE A 35 0.53 2.51 -7.20
C ILE A 35 0.70 4.01 -7.49
N LYS A 36 0.87 4.83 -6.45
CA LYS A 36 1.05 6.28 -6.65
C LYS A 36 2.35 6.58 -7.41
N LYS A 37 3.46 5.91 -7.08
CA LYS A 37 4.74 6.09 -7.76
C LYS A 37 4.72 5.60 -9.22
N THR A 38 4.12 4.45 -9.51
CA THR A 38 4.02 3.97 -10.90
C THR A 38 3.13 4.88 -11.75
N LEU A 39 2.02 5.36 -11.19
CA LEU A 39 1.09 6.23 -11.90
C LEU A 39 1.67 7.65 -12.13
N GLU A 40 2.52 8.14 -11.22
CA GLU A 40 3.32 9.36 -11.44
C GLU A 40 4.36 9.16 -12.56
N ALA A 41 5.06 8.03 -12.59
CA ALA A 41 6.03 7.71 -13.64
C ALA A 41 5.39 7.63 -15.04
N GLU A 42 4.18 7.04 -15.17
CA GLU A 42 3.45 7.01 -16.44
C GLU A 42 2.99 8.41 -16.90
N LYS A 43 2.62 9.30 -15.96
CA LYS A 43 2.20 10.67 -16.28
C LYS A 43 3.35 11.52 -16.81
N GLU A 44 4.56 11.33 -16.29
CA GLU A 44 5.75 12.04 -16.77
C GLU A 44 6.17 11.57 -18.17
N GLN A 45 6.10 10.27 -18.46
CA GLN A 45 6.37 9.75 -19.81
C GLN A 45 5.35 10.22 -20.85
N LYS A 46 4.06 10.25 -20.50
CA LYS A 46 3.02 10.77 -21.41
C LYS A 46 3.15 12.27 -21.69
N LYS A 47 3.66 13.05 -20.72
CA LYS A 47 3.97 14.47 -20.96
C LYS A 47 5.15 14.64 -21.92
N HIS A 48 6.25 13.91 -21.70
CA HIS A 48 7.44 14.03 -22.57
C HIS A 48 7.14 13.61 -24.01
N ASN A 49 6.46 12.48 -24.22
CA ASN A 49 6.09 12.00 -25.56
C ASN A 49 5.12 12.97 -26.29
N LYS A 50 4.19 13.60 -25.57
CA LYS A 50 3.26 14.58 -26.18
C LYS A 50 3.98 15.86 -26.60
N THR A 51 4.97 16.32 -25.82
CA THR A 51 5.73 17.54 -26.15
C THR A 51 6.65 17.33 -27.35
N GLU A 52 7.24 16.14 -27.51
CA GLU A 52 8.07 15.83 -28.68
C GLU A 52 7.26 15.67 -29.97
N HIS A 53 6.04 15.12 -29.90
CA HIS A 53 5.17 15.04 -31.08
C HIS A 53 4.52 16.37 -31.50
N GLN A 54 4.43 17.36 -30.60
CA GLN A 54 3.90 18.70 -30.92
C GLN A 54 4.98 19.70 -31.41
N GLY A 55 6.27 19.39 -31.28
CA GLY A 55 7.36 20.26 -31.76
C GLY A 55 7.73 20.08 -33.24
N HIS A 56 7.10 19.12 -33.93
CA HIS A 56 7.43 18.73 -35.30
C HIS A 56 6.29 18.96 -36.32
N ALA A 57 5.28 19.77 -35.99
CA ALA A 57 4.22 20.19 -36.90
C ALA A 57 4.31 21.68 -37.23
#